data_AF-A0A0G1VUB9-F1
#
_entry.id   AF-A0A0G1VUB9-F1
#
_cell.length_a   1.000
_cell.length_b   1.000
_cell.length_c   1.000
_cell.angle_alpha   90.00
_cell.angle_beta   90.00
_cell.angle_gamma   90.00
#
_symmetry.space_group_name_H-M   'P 1'
#
loop_
_entity.id
_entity.type
_entity.pdbx_description
1 polymer ?
#
loop_
_entity_poly.entity_id
_entity_poly.type
_entity_poly.pdbx_seq_one_letter_code
_entity_poly.pdbx_strand_id
1 'polypeptide(L)'
;MPGWQSLIVCDGVKTTELPECGYASLITLARVLINDLFILSTLIAVAAFAYAGFKMVMSRGSETEYKNAVTMLSKVAWGYVWILAAWLVVYTISTVLLKSNFIILK
;
A
#
# COMPACT_ATOMS: atom_id res chain seq x y z
N MET A 1 8.56 9.37 -10.51
CA MET A 1 9.67 8.45 -10.19
C MET A 1 9.36 7.83 -8.84
N PRO A 2 9.43 6.50 -8.64
CA PRO A 2 9.19 5.92 -7.32
C PRO A 2 10.27 6.42 -6.35
N GLY A 3 9.83 6.80 -5.15
CA GLY A 3 10.34 7.94 -4.39
C GLY A 3 11.38 7.58 -3.32
N TRP A 4 12.39 6.77 -3.66
CA TRP A 4 13.42 6.32 -2.72
C TRP A 4 14.20 7.45 -2.03
N GLN A 5 14.23 8.64 -2.63
CA GLN A 5 14.90 9.82 -2.06
C GLN A 5 14.19 10.42 -0.84
N SER A 6 12.95 10.00 -0.54
CA SER A 6 12.18 10.47 0.63
C SER A 6 12.24 9.53 1.84
N LEU A 7 13.01 8.44 1.78
CA LEU A 7 13.24 7.56 2.92
C LEU A 7 14.18 8.16 3.97
N ILE A 8 15.07 9.09 3.58
CA ILE A 8 15.97 9.79 4.50
C ILE A 8 15.21 10.94 5.14
N VAL A 9 14.50 10.66 6.24
CA VAL A 9 13.65 11.67 6.92
C VAL A 9 14.40 12.44 8.00
N CYS A 10 15.58 11.96 8.43
CA CYS A 10 16.49 12.65 9.33
C CYS A 10 17.94 12.19 9.10
N ASP A 11 18.92 13.06 9.38
CA ASP A 11 20.36 12.77 9.28
C ASP A 11 21.13 13.01 10.59
N GLY A 12 20.44 13.04 11.74
CA GLY A 12 21.09 13.26 13.06
C GLY A 12 21.74 14.63 13.27
N VAL A 13 21.78 15.48 12.24
CA VAL A 13 22.26 16.87 12.28
C VAL A 13 21.05 17.83 12.29
N LYS A 14 21.00 18.78 13.21
CA LYS A 14 20.05 19.91 13.15
C LYS A 14 20.41 20.81 11.96
N THR A 15 19.75 20.63 10.82
CA THR A 15 19.77 21.60 9.73
C THR A 15 18.42 22.32 9.68
N THR A 16 18.38 23.53 9.14
CA THR A 16 17.15 24.33 8.95
C THR A 16 16.09 23.65 8.09
N GLU A 17 16.41 22.49 7.50
CA GLU A 17 15.57 21.73 6.56
C GLU A 17 15.16 20.36 7.12
N LEU A 18 15.82 19.86 8.18
CA LEU A 18 15.56 18.55 8.79
C LEU A 18 15.53 18.64 10.33
N PRO A 19 14.40 18.32 11.00
CA PRO A 19 14.30 18.34 12.45
C PRO A 19 15.15 17.25 13.11
N GLU A 20 15.45 17.40 14.40
CA GLU A 20 16.10 16.35 15.21
C GLU A 20 15.34 15.02 15.08
N CYS A 21 16.09 13.91 15.02
CA CYS A 21 15.55 12.55 14.97
C CYS A 21 14.61 12.30 16.15
N GLY A 22 13.32 12.54 15.95
CA GLY A 22 12.26 12.29 16.91
C GLY A 22 11.34 11.16 16.48
N TYR A 23 10.43 10.79 17.37
CA TYR A 23 9.42 9.76 17.12
C TYR A 23 8.54 10.09 15.89
N ALA A 24 8.25 11.37 15.63
CA ALA A 24 7.47 11.82 14.48
C ALA A 24 8.13 11.50 13.13
N SER A 25 9.45 11.60 13.03
CA SER A 25 10.21 11.33 11.81
C SER A 25 10.26 9.83 11.50
N LEU A 26 10.34 9.00 12.54
CA LEU A 26 10.29 7.54 12.44
C LEU A 26 8.94 7.04 11.87
N ILE A 27 7.83 7.65 12.31
CA ILE A 27 6.50 7.32 11.77
C ILE A 27 6.35 7.85 10.33
N THR A 28 6.93 9.00 10.02
CA THR A 28 6.91 9.56 8.66
C THR A 28 7.68 8.66 7.68
N LEU A 29 8.82 8.10 8.10
CA LEU A 29 9.58 7.10 7.34
C LEU A 29 8.70 5.89 7.00
N ALA A 30 8.06 5.32 8.03
CA ALA A 30 7.20 4.15 7.86
C ALA A 30 6.05 4.43 6.88
N ARG A 31 5.45 5.62 6.95
CA ARG A 31 4.36 6.02 6.05
C ARG A 31 4.80 6.09 4.59
N VAL A 32 5.95 6.70 4.32
CA VAL A 32 6.50 6.83 2.97
C VAL A 32 6.89 5.46 2.41
N LEU A 33 7.57 4.64 3.22
CA LEU A 33 7.98 3.29 2.85
C LEU A 33 6.78 2.39 2.48
N ILE A 34 5.74 2.41 3.30
CA ILE A 34 4.53 1.60 3.07
C ILE A 34 3.81 2.08 1.81
N ASN A 35 3.75 3.39 1.55
CA ASN A 35 3.09 3.91 0.36
C ASN A 35 3.82 3.51 -0.93
N ASP A 36 5.15 3.54 -0.92
CA ASP A 36 5.97 3.13 -2.07
C ASP A 36 5.81 1.61 -2.35
N LEU A 37 5.87 0.78 -1.30
CA LEU A 37 5.64 -0.66 -1.42
C LEU A 37 4.21 -1.00 -1.87
N PHE A 38 3.22 -0.24 -1.39
CA PHE A 38 1.82 -0.41 -1.77
C PHE A 38 1.63 -0.12 -3.27
N ILE A 39 2.22 0.95 -3.79
CA ILE A 39 2.20 1.26 -5.23
C ILE A 39 2.77 0.10 -6.03
N LEU A 40 3.91 -0.47 -5.63
CA LEU A 40 4.47 -1.64 -6.31
C LEU A 40 3.54 -2.86 -6.25
N SER A 41 2.92 -3.13 -5.09
CA SER A 41 1.96 -4.22 -4.93
C SER A 41 0.72 -4.05 -5.82
N THR A 42 0.18 -2.83 -5.92
CA THR A 42 -0.98 -2.56 -6.77
C THR A 42 -0.71 -2.81 -8.25
N LEU A 43 0.50 -2.50 -8.75
CA LEU A 43 0.87 -2.80 -10.13
C LEU A 43 0.85 -4.31 -10.43
N ILE A 44 1.36 -5.13 -9.50
CA ILE A 44 1.35 -6.59 -9.64
C ILE A 44 -0.08 -7.13 -9.57
N ALA A 45 -0.91 -6.58 -8.68
CA ALA A 45 -2.32 -6.96 -8.58
C ALA A 45 -3.09 -6.66 -9.87
N VAL A 46 -2.89 -5.47 -10.46
CA VAL A 46 -3.51 -5.08 -11.74
C VAL A 46 -3.11 -6.05 -12.86
N ALA A 47 -1.84 -6.47 -12.92
CA ALA A 47 -1.39 -7.46 -13.90
C ALA A 47 -2.08 -8.83 -13.69
N ALA A 48 -2.24 -9.27 -12.44
CA ALA A 48 -2.94 -10.51 -12.11
C ALA A 48 -4.44 -10.45 -12.49
N PHE A 49 -5.10 -9.32 -12.24
CA PHE A 49 -6.49 -9.10 -12.65
C PHE A 49 -6.64 -9.05 -14.17
N ALA A 50 -5.71 -8.41 -14.88
CA ALA A 50 -5.72 -8.38 -16.34
C ALA A 50 -5.55 -9.80 -16.94
N TYR A 51 -4.63 -10.61 -16.40
CA TYR A 51 -4.44 -12.00 -16.83
C TYR A 51 -5.67 -12.88 -16.58
N ALA A 52 -6.25 -12.79 -15.38
CA ALA A 52 -7.44 -13.55 -15.03
C ALA A 52 -8.67 -13.10 -15.84
N GLY A 53 -8.83 -11.80 -16.07
CA GLY A 53 -9.88 -11.25 -16.93
C GLY A 53 -9.75 -11.72 -18.37
N PHE A 54 -8.54 -11.75 -18.93
CA PHE A 54 -8.28 -12.24 -20.27
C PHE A 54 -8.63 -13.72 -20.44
N LYS A 55 -8.30 -14.56 -19.44
CA LYS A 55 -8.68 -15.98 -19.42
C LYS A 55 -10.20 -16.18 -19.40
N MET A 56 -10.94 -15.31 -18.73
CA MET A 56 -12.41 -15.38 -18.65
C MET A 56 -13.10 -14.99 -19.97
N VAL A 57 -12.53 -14.05 -20.73
CA VAL A 57 -13.07 -13.68 -22.06
C VAL A 57 -12.78 -14.76 -23.11
N MET A 58 -11.65 -15.47 -23.00
CA MET A 58 -11.29 -16.54 -23.92
C MET A 58 -11.97 -17.90 -23.67
N SER A 59 -12.69 -18.09 -22.56
CA SER A 59 -13.51 -19.30 -22.36
C SER A 59 -14.77 -19.22 -23.24
N ARG A 60 -14.65 -19.73 -24.48
CA ARG A 60 -15.66 -19.74 -25.56
C ARG A 60 -16.89 -20.64 -25.29
N GLY A 61 -17.50 -20.57 -24.11
CA GLY A 61 -18.80 -21.21 -23.83
C GLY A 61 -18.78 -22.57 -23.11
N SER A 62 -17.70 -22.97 -22.44
CA SER A 62 -17.77 -24.10 -21.48
C SER A 62 -18.06 -23.59 -20.07
N GLU A 63 -19.19 -24.02 -19.50
CA GLU A 63 -19.63 -23.62 -18.15
C GLU A 63 -18.60 -23.97 -17.07
N THR A 64 -17.86 -25.06 -17.26
CA THR A 64 -16.79 -25.52 -16.36
C THR A 64 -15.60 -24.56 -16.31
N GLU A 65 -15.14 -24.06 -17.46
CA GLU A 65 -14.01 -23.11 -17.51
C GLU A 65 -14.43 -21.72 -17.04
N TYR A 66 -15.68 -21.32 -17.30
CA TYR A 66 -16.24 -20.07 -16.77
C TYR A 66 -16.33 -20.11 -15.24
N LYS A 67 -16.85 -21.20 -14.66
CA LYS A 67 -16.96 -21.36 -13.20
C LYS A 67 -15.57 -21.39 -12.53
N ASN A 68 -14.58 -22.01 -13.18
CA ASN A 68 -13.19 -21.96 -12.72
C ASN A 68 -12.59 -20.55 -12.81
N ALA A 69 -12.84 -19.80 -13.89
CA ALA A 69 -12.34 -18.43 -14.03
C ALA A 69 -12.94 -17.48 -12.97
N VAL A 70 -14.24 -17.56 -12.71
CA VAL A 70 -14.94 -16.72 -11.72
C VAL A 70 -14.47 -17.05 -10.29
N THR A 71 -14.27 -18.33 -9.97
CA THR A 71 -13.74 -18.71 -8.65
C THR A 71 -12.30 -18.25 -8.45
N MET A 72 -11.48 -18.24 -9.51
CA MET A 72 -10.12 -17.69 -9.47
C MET A 72 -10.15 -16.16 -9.26
N LEU A 73 -10.97 -15.45 -10.03
CA LEU A 73 -11.15 -14.00 -9.88
C LEU A 73 -11.66 -13.60 -8.50
N SER A 74 -12.62 -14.33 -7.94
CA SER A 74 -13.15 -14.08 -6.59
C SER A 74 -12.06 -14.23 -5.52
N LYS A 75 -11.19 -15.25 -5.64
CA LYS A 75 -10.04 -15.43 -4.72
C LYS A 75 -9.03 -14.27 -4.82
N VAL A 76 -8.70 -13.81 -6.03
CA VAL A 76 -7.78 -12.68 -6.22
C VAL A 76 -8.40 -11.37 -5.73
N ALA A 77 -9.69 -11.14 -6.02
CA ALA A 77 -10.44 -9.99 -5.52
C ALA A 77 -10.42 -9.93 -4.00
N TRP A 78 -10.67 -11.07 -3.33
CA TRP A 78 -10.63 -11.15 -1.87
C TRP A 78 -9.24 -10.86 -1.30
N GLY A 79 -8.18 -11.39 -1.92
CA GLY A 79 -6.80 -11.10 -1.52
C GLY A 79 -6.44 -9.62 -1.66
N TYR A 80 -6.86 -8.97 -2.75
CA TYR A 80 -6.59 -7.55 -2.98
C TYR A 80 -7.36 -6.64 -2.01
N VAL A 81 -8.63 -6.97 -1.72
CA VAL A 81 -9.40 -6.27 -0.68
C VAL A 81 -8.70 -6.35 0.68
N TRP A 82 -8.07 -7.48 0.98
CA TRP A 82 -7.35 -7.66 2.24
C TRP A 82 -6.06 -6.84 2.34
N ILE A 83 -5.32 -6.74 1.24
CA ILE A 83 -4.14 -5.86 1.15
C ILE A 83 -4.56 -4.38 1.30
N LEU A 84 -5.65 -3.96 0.65
CA LEU A 84 -6.22 -2.62 0.78
C LEU A 84 -6.66 -2.31 2.21
N ALA A 85 -7.32 -3.25 2.88
CA ALA A 85 -7.76 -3.10 4.27
C ALA A 85 -6.56 -2.90 5.21
N ALA A 86 -5.51 -3.72 5.07
CA ALA A 86 -4.29 -3.58 5.87
C ALA A 86 -3.61 -2.21 5.66
N TRP A 87 -3.49 -1.76 4.40
CA TRP A 87 -2.94 -0.45 4.08
C TRP A 87 -3.77 0.69 4.69
N LEU A 88 -5.10 0.62 4.58
CA LEU A 88 -6.02 1.60 5.13
C LEU A 88 -5.89 1.70 6.66
N VAL A 89 -5.78 0.57 7.37
CA VAL A 89 -5.60 0.54 8.81
C VAL A 89 -4.31 1.25 9.21
N VAL A 90 -3.17 0.92 8.57
CA VAL A 90 -1.89 1.58 8.90
C VAL A 90 -1.93 3.07 8.58
N TYR A 91 -2.48 3.44 7.42
CA TYR A 91 -2.65 4.85 7.05
C TYR A 91 -3.49 5.62 8.08
N THR A 92 -4.57 5.01 8.55
CA THR A 92 -5.47 5.61 9.55
C THR A 92 -4.75 5.79 10.89
N ILE A 93 -4.01 4.78 11.35
CA ILE A 93 -3.22 4.89 12.59
C ILE A 93 -2.18 6.01 12.44
N SER A 94 -1.39 5.99 11.37
CA SER A 94 -0.37 7.03 11.14
C SER A 94 -0.96 8.43 11.04
N THR A 95 -2.12 8.63 10.40
CA THR A 95 -2.77 9.94 10.31
C THR A 95 -3.30 10.44 11.64
N VAL A 96 -3.92 9.56 12.43
CA VAL A 96 -4.47 9.90 13.75
C VAL A 96 -3.34 10.26 14.72
N LEU A 97 -2.25 9.49 14.74
CA LEU A 97 -1.09 9.76 15.58
C LEU A 97 -0.31 11.02 15.14
N LEU A 98 -0.25 11.34 13.85
CA LEU A 98 0.44 12.55 13.34
C LEU A 98 -0.39 13.83 13.41
N LYS A 99 -1.69 13.75 13.74
CA LYS A 99 -2.54 14.94 13.83
C LYS A 99 -2.19 15.73 15.10
N SER A 100 -1.17 16.60 14.98
CA SER A 100 -0.77 17.85 15.66
C SER A 100 -1.29 18.27 17.04
N ASN A 101 -2.21 17.56 17.70
CA ASN A 101 -2.83 17.96 18.98
C ASN A 101 -2.54 16.98 20.13
N PHE A 102 -1.90 15.84 19.86
CA PHE A 102 -1.47 14.86 20.88
C PHE A 102 0.05 14.85 21.10
N ILE A 103 0.71 16.01 21.03
CA ILE A 103 2.03 16.17 21.64
C ILE A 103 1.79 16.19 23.17
N ILE A 104 1.68 15.01 23.79
CA ILE A 104 1.56 14.83 25.25
C ILE A 104 2.93 15.05 25.95
N LEU A 105 3.97 15.47 25.22
CA LEU A 105 5.26 15.85 25.78
C LEU A 105 5.62 17.26 25.32
N LYS A 106 5.06 18.26 26.00
CA LYS A 106 5.68 19.58 26.16
C LYS A 106 6.20 19.69 27.58
#